data_AF-A0A1F4G6C3-F1
#
_entry.id   AF-A0A1F4G6C3-F1
#
_cell.length_a   1.000
_cell.length_b   1.000
_cell.length_c   1.000
_cell.angle_alpha   90.00
_cell.angle_beta   90.00
_cell.angle_gamma   90.00
#
_symmetry.space_group_name_H-M   'P 1'
#
loop_
_entity.id
_entity.type
_entity.pdbx_description
1 polymer ?
#
loop_
_entity_poly.entity_id
_entity_poly.type
_entity_poly.pdbx_seq_one_letter_code
_entity_poly.pdbx_strand_id
1 'polypeptide(L)'
;MIEKLNVIQAMMAILGASAVAITALEGVLIGRRAGPGREPYDWRAFWTTVRINLWRVVVEAIPMGVVLGASLPFGAWMYEQRLWTVPMDTWWGWVAMFFCTEFFYYWMHRAGHRIRWYWASHQVHHSGNQYNLAAAFRQSITGKVTGGFVFFAPQCLLGFSPDAVLISYGLNLVYQFWIHTDMVPKLGWMEGVFNTPSAHRVHHAANVEYLDCNYGGTIMLFDRLFGTYVEEKDGVPIRYGLVKSQTSNNALWVLLAEWVAIGRDLLKVRNPLHAFGYLFGPPGWAPNGRGLTTEGLREKMVELTGQAAGVPPEWLIDGQPGPSAEMVAPVPTVQVRRHVGADVEDARMRA
;
A
#
# COMPACT_ATOMS: atom_id res chain seq x y z
N MET A 1 -37.52 0.85 1.27
CA MET A 1 -36.39 0.04 1.80
C MET A 1 -35.50 0.80 2.80
N ILE A 2 -35.36 2.13 2.67
CA ILE A 2 -34.57 2.96 3.60
C ILE A 2 -35.25 3.16 4.98
N GLU A 3 -36.59 3.17 5.03
CA GLU A 3 -37.37 3.36 6.27
C GLU A 3 -37.21 2.26 7.34
N LYS A 4 -36.53 1.15 7.03
CA LYS A 4 -36.25 0.05 7.98
C LYS A 4 -34.83 0.05 8.53
N LEU A 5 -33.99 1.00 8.13
CA LEU A 5 -32.60 1.07 8.61
C LEU A 5 -32.54 1.86 9.92
N ASN A 6 -31.79 1.35 10.90
CA ASN A 6 -31.44 2.16 12.05
C ASN A 6 -30.45 3.27 11.65
N VAL A 7 -30.25 4.27 12.52
CA VAL A 7 -29.41 5.45 12.23
C VAL A 7 -28.00 5.05 11.79
N ILE A 8 -27.39 4.03 12.42
CA ILE A 8 -26.06 3.54 12.07
C ILE A 8 -26.06 2.93 10.67
N GLN A 9 -27.04 2.08 10.36
CA GLN A 9 -27.18 1.46 9.04
C GLN A 9 -27.41 2.50 7.94
N ALA A 10 -28.23 3.52 8.21
CA ALA A 10 -28.47 4.62 7.30
C ALA A 10 -27.19 5.43 7.05
N MET A 11 -26.45 5.77 8.12
CA MET A 11 -25.17 6.48 8.03
C MET A 11 -24.14 5.69 7.22
N MET A 12 -23.98 4.39 7.50
CA MET A 12 -23.04 3.53 6.76
C MET A 12 -23.42 3.41 5.28
N ALA A 13 -24.71 3.33 4.96
CA ALA A 13 -25.18 3.32 3.58
C ALA A 13 -24.88 4.65 2.85
N ILE A 14 -25.11 5.79 3.51
CA ILE A 14 -24.82 7.11 2.96
C ILE A 14 -23.32 7.29 2.74
N LEU A 15 -22.48 6.94 3.72
CA LEU A 15 -21.03 7.02 3.60
C LEU A 15 -20.50 6.13 2.48
N GLY A 16 -20.98 4.88 2.40
CA GLY A 16 -20.60 3.94 1.34
C GLY A 16 -21.01 4.43 -0.04
N ALA A 17 -22.25 4.94 -0.20
CA ALA A 17 -22.70 5.50 -1.47
C ALA A 17 -21.91 6.76 -1.87
N SER A 18 -21.64 7.64 -0.90
CA SER A 18 -20.86 8.86 -1.12
C SER A 18 -19.42 8.54 -1.53
N ALA A 19 -18.78 7.57 -0.88
CA ALA A 19 -17.44 7.09 -1.24
C ALA A 19 -17.37 6.57 -2.68
N VAL A 20 -18.33 5.75 -3.10
CA VAL A 20 -18.41 5.25 -4.49
C VAL A 20 -18.63 6.41 -5.47
N ALA A 21 -19.52 7.35 -5.14
CA ALA A 21 -19.82 8.49 -6.00
C ALA A 21 -18.61 9.43 -6.17
N ILE A 22 -17.91 9.77 -5.08
CA ILE A 22 -16.70 10.60 -5.10
C ILE A 22 -15.61 9.95 -5.94
N THR A 23 -15.40 8.64 -5.75
CA THR A 23 -14.41 7.87 -6.51
C THR A 23 -14.74 7.82 -8.00
N ALA A 24 -16.01 7.60 -8.35
CA ALA A 24 -16.47 7.62 -9.74
C ALA A 24 -16.30 9.01 -10.37
N LEU A 25 -16.61 10.07 -9.62
CA LEU A 25 -16.41 11.45 -10.07
C LEU A 25 -14.93 11.75 -10.34
N GLU A 26 -14.02 11.33 -9.46
CA GLU A 26 -12.59 11.43 -9.68
C GLU A 26 -12.18 10.69 -10.97
N GLY A 27 -12.68 9.48 -11.20
CA GLY A 27 -12.43 8.73 -12.45
C GLY A 27 -12.87 9.48 -13.70
N VAL A 28 -14.02 10.19 -13.65
CA VAL A 28 -14.46 11.09 -14.74
C VAL A 28 -13.49 12.26 -14.92
N LEU A 29 -13.01 12.86 -13.83
CA LEU A 29 -12.06 13.98 -13.88
C LEU A 29 -10.69 13.55 -14.43
N ILE A 30 -10.17 12.40 -14.01
CA ILE A 30 -8.95 11.79 -14.54
C ILE A 30 -9.11 11.54 -16.04
N GLY A 31 -10.22 10.92 -16.46
CA GLY A 31 -10.52 10.67 -17.86
C GLY A 31 -10.61 11.94 -18.71
N ARG A 32 -11.14 13.05 -18.15
CA ARG A 32 -11.20 14.36 -18.83
C ARG A 32 -9.85 15.07 -18.89
N ARG A 33 -8.97 14.85 -17.90
CA ARG A 33 -7.62 15.44 -17.85
C ARG A 33 -6.60 14.65 -18.67
N ALA A 34 -6.93 13.43 -19.11
CA ALA A 34 -6.09 12.65 -20.00
C ALA A 34 -5.96 13.38 -21.35
N GLY A 35 -4.82 14.06 -21.55
CA GLY A 35 -4.47 14.67 -22.83
C GLY A 35 -4.16 13.61 -23.90
N PRO A 36 -3.90 14.04 -25.15
CA PRO A 36 -3.50 13.13 -26.23
C PRO A 36 -2.28 12.30 -25.81
N GLY A 37 -2.39 10.96 -25.88
CA GLY A 37 -1.30 10.03 -25.57
C GLY A 37 -1.27 9.46 -24.13
N ARG A 38 -2.20 9.87 -23.24
CA ARG A 38 -2.41 9.16 -21.97
C ARG A 38 -3.45 8.05 -22.10
N GLU A 39 -3.28 6.98 -21.33
CA GLU A 39 -4.27 5.92 -21.28
C GLU A 39 -5.61 6.44 -20.73
N PRO A 40 -6.75 5.98 -21.29
CA PRO A 40 -8.06 6.31 -20.75
C PRO A 40 -8.23 5.73 -19.35
N TYR A 41 -9.13 6.33 -18.56
CA TYR A 41 -9.47 5.80 -17.24
C TYR A 41 -10.05 4.37 -17.34
N ASP A 42 -9.51 3.45 -16.54
CA ASP A 42 -9.89 2.04 -16.56
C ASP A 42 -11.15 1.79 -15.72
N TRP A 43 -12.30 1.98 -16.37
CA TRP A 43 -13.60 1.64 -15.78
C TRP A 43 -13.76 0.16 -15.45
N ARG A 44 -13.03 -0.75 -16.11
CA ARG A 44 -13.10 -2.19 -15.80
C ARG A 44 -12.46 -2.44 -14.44
N ALA A 45 -11.29 -1.85 -14.17
CA ALA A 45 -10.64 -1.90 -12.88
C ALA A 45 -11.49 -1.27 -11.76
N PHE A 46 -12.16 -0.14 -12.03
CA PHE A 46 -13.13 0.47 -11.10
C PHE A 46 -14.25 -0.50 -10.72
N TRP A 47 -14.91 -1.12 -11.70
CA TRP A 47 -15.97 -2.09 -11.41
C TRP A 47 -15.45 -3.35 -10.73
N THR A 48 -14.21 -3.75 -10.99
CA THR A 48 -13.54 -4.80 -10.22
C THR A 48 -13.37 -4.40 -8.76
N THR A 49 -13.05 -3.13 -8.46
CA THR A 49 -13.07 -2.59 -7.08
C THR A 49 -14.43 -2.73 -6.43
N VAL A 50 -15.49 -2.30 -7.12
CA VAL A 50 -16.85 -2.40 -6.60
C VAL A 50 -17.19 -3.87 -6.28
N ARG A 51 -16.86 -4.81 -7.19
CA ARG A 51 -17.09 -6.25 -6.97
C ARG A 51 -16.27 -6.81 -5.81
N ILE A 52 -15.01 -6.41 -5.65
CA ILE A 52 -14.19 -6.79 -4.48
C ILE A 52 -14.86 -6.31 -3.18
N ASN A 53 -15.37 -5.08 -3.15
CA ASN A 53 -16.10 -4.55 -2.00
C ASN A 53 -17.39 -5.33 -1.72
N LEU A 54 -18.15 -5.71 -2.75
CA LEU A 54 -19.34 -6.55 -2.58
C LEU A 54 -18.98 -7.91 -1.97
N TRP A 55 -17.91 -8.55 -2.45
CA TRP A 55 -17.40 -9.78 -1.84
C TRP A 55 -16.98 -9.57 -0.38
N ARG A 56 -16.36 -8.43 -0.06
CA ARG A 56 -16.00 -8.10 1.31
C ARG A 56 -17.25 -7.97 2.18
N VAL A 57 -18.29 -7.27 1.74
CA VAL A 57 -19.56 -7.18 2.49
C VAL A 57 -20.17 -8.56 2.73
N VAL A 58 -20.19 -9.44 1.72
CA VAL A 58 -20.69 -10.82 1.86
C VAL A 58 -19.83 -11.61 2.87
N VAL A 59 -18.51 -11.58 2.72
CA VAL A 59 -17.56 -12.30 3.58
C VAL A 59 -17.45 -11.69 4.97
N GLU A 60 -17.82 -10.43 5.18
CA GLU A 60 -17.89 -9.82 6.51
C GLU A 60 -19.25 -10.06 7.17
N ALA A 61 -20.32 -10.23 6.37
CA ALA A 61 -21.63 -10.60 6.86
C ALA A 61 -21.71 -12.07 7.31
N ILE A 62 -20.96 -12.99 6.67
CA ILE A 62 -21.00 -14.42 6.96
C ILE A 62 -20.32 -14.79 8.31
N PRO A 63 -19.19 -14.19 8.72
CA PRO A 63 -18.56 -14.37 10.01
C PRO A 63 -18.17 -13.02 10.64
N MET A 64 -19.15 -12.15 10.91
CA MET A 64 -18.96 -11.08 11.89
C MET A 64 -18.61 -11.67 13.27
N GLY A 65 -18.99 -12.93 13.53
CA GLY A 65 -18.78 -13.62 14.80
C GLY A 65 -17.42 -14.29 15.04
N VAL A 66 -16.63 -14.63 14.01
CA VAL A 66 -15.39 -15.42 14.22
C VAL A 66 -14.14 -14.55 14.33
N VAL A 67 -14.00 -13.48 13.53
CA VAL A 67 -12.76 -12.69 13.50
C VAL A 67 -12.86 -11.32 14.17
N LEU A 68 -14.00 -10.61 14.06
CA LEU A 68 -14.28 -9.53 15.03
C LEU A 68 -14.51 -10.12 16.43
N GLY A 69 -15.08 -11.32 16.50
CA GLY A 69 -15.15 -12.12 17.72
C GLY A 69 -13.81 -12.70 18.21
N ALA A 70 -12.72 -12.62 17.45
CA ALA A 70 -11.38 -12.94 17.95
C ALA A 70 -10.58 -11.69 18.32
N SER A 71 -10.60 -10.66 17.46
CA SER A 71 -9.84 -9.42 17.67
C SER A 71 -10.29 -8.61 18.88
N LEU A 72 -11.60 -8.42 19.09
CA LEU A 72 -12.11 -7.67 20.24
C LEU A 72 -11.89 -8.44 21.56
N PRO A 73 -12.20 -9.75 21.68
CA PRO A 73 -11.90 -10.49 22.90
C PRO A 73 -10.40 -10.64 23.15
N PHE A 74 -9.58 -10.77 22.11
CA PHE A 74 -8.12 -10.78 22.29
C PHE A 74 -7.60 -9.42 22.76
N GLY A 75 -8.09 -8.32 22.20
CA GLY A 75 -7.77 -6.97 22.66
C GLY A 75 -8.23 -6.72 24.09
N ALA A 76 -9.44 -7.17 24.45
CA ALA A 76 -9.97 -7.09 25.82
C ALA A 76 -9.13 -7.92 26.79
N TRP A 77 -8.77 -9.15 26.42
CA TRP A 77 -7.88 -10.00 27.22
C TRP A 77 -6.51 -9.34 27.41
N MET A 78 -5.90 -8.80 26.35
CA MET A 78 -4.64 -8.04 26.45
C MET A 78 -4.78 -6.80 27.35
N TYR A 79 -5.92 -6.12 27.31
CA TYR A 79 -6.22 -4.99 28.17
C TYR A 79 -6.39 -5.41 29.63
N GLU A 80 -6.96 -6.57 29.92
CA GLU A 80 -7.00 -7.12 31.28
C GLU A 80 -5.59 -7.39 31.83
N GLN A 81 -4.64 -7.76 30.96
CA GLN A 81 -3.23 -7.96 31.30
C GLN A 81 -2.39 -6.67 31.26
N ARG A 82 -3.00 -5.51 31.06
CA ARG A 82 -2.28 -4.25 30.82
C ARG A 82 -1.30 -3.88 31.94
N LEU A 83 -0.18 -3.32 31.53
CA LEU A 83 0.91 -2.91 32.45
C LEU A 83 0.55 -1.64 33.24
N TRP A 84 -0.24 -0.76 32.65
CA TRP A 84 -0.80 0.45 33.26
C TRP A 84 -2.11 0.82 32.53
N THR A 85 -2.78 1.88 32.96
CA THR A 85 -4.00 2.38 32.30
C THR A 85 -3.77 3.79 31.80
N VAL A 86 -4.05 4.04 30.52
CA VAL A 86 -3.99 5.38 29.93
C VAL A 86 -5.39 6.02 30.02
N PRO A 87 -5.54 7.17 30.71
CA PRO A 87 -6.83 7.84 30.85
C PRO A 87 -7.24 8.53 29.55
N MET A 88 -8.28 8.00 28.89
CA MET A 88 -8.80 8.51 27.61
C MET A 88 -9.73 9.73 27.77
N ASP A 89 -10.03 10.14 29.01
CA ASP A 89 -10.69 11.41 29.34
C ASP A 89 -9.71 12.60 29.36
N THR A 90 -8.42 12.35 29.05
CA THR A 90 -7.39 13.38 28.93
C THR A 90 -6.94 13.57 27.48
N TRP A 91 -6.60 14.81 27.11
CA TRP A 91 -6.13 15.12 25.75
C TRP A 91 -4.82 14.40 25.42
N TRP A 92 -3.91 14.25 26.39
CA TRP A 92 -2.61 13.61 26.18
C TRP A 92 -2.75 12.11 25.96
N GLY A 93 -3.77 11.46 26.53
CA GLY A 93 -4.10 10.06 26.27
C GLY A 93 -4.35 9.80 24.78
N TRP A 94 -5.12 10.68 24.13
CA TRP A 94 -5.36 10.61 22.68
C TRP A 94 -4.12 10.94 21.84
N VAL A 95 -3.28 11.87 22.28
CA VAL A 95 -2.00 12.16 21.59
C VAL A 95 -1.07 10.94 21.67
N ALA A 96 -0.91 10.34 22.85
CA ALA A 96 -0.12 9.12 23.03
C ALA A 96 -0.69 7.98 22.17
N MET A 97 -2.02 7.86 22.14
CA MET A 97 -2.72 6.86 21.35
C MET A 97 -2.47 7.01 19.85
N PHE A 98 -2.53 8.24 19.34
CA PHE A 98 -2.21 8.54 17.95
C PHE A 98 -0.82 8.04 17.56
N PHE A 99 0.23 8.42 18.30
CA PHE A 99 1.59 7.95 18.00
C PHE A 99 1.75 6.43 18.17
N CYS A 100 1.06 5.84 19.14
CA CYS A 100 1.06 4.39 19.34
C CYS A 100 0.43 3.67 18.14
N THR A 101 -0.72 4.16 17.64
CA THR A 101 -1.37 3.62 16.44
C THR A 101 -0.49 3.77 15.21
N GLU A 102 0.14 4.92 15.00
CA GLU A 102 1.06 5.12 13.87
C GLU A 102 2.23 4.14 13.91
N PHE A 103 2.78 3.84 15.10
CA PHE A 103 3.87 2.87 15.26
C PHE A 103 3.43 1.45 14.89
N PHE A 104 2.31 0.98 15.44
CA PHE A 104 1.82 -0.37 15.16
C PHE A 104 1.28 -0.51 13.74
N TYR A 105 0.69 0.55 13.17
CA TYR A 105 0.31 0.61 11.77
C TYR A 105 1.53 0.46 10.87
N TYR A 106 2.62 1.19 11.13
CA TYR A 106 3.87 1.09 10.37
C TYR A 106 4.36 -0.37 10.29
N TRP A 107 4.39 -1.08 11.42
CA TRP A 107 4.85 -2.47 11.45
C TRP A 107 3.90 -3.43 10.76
N MET A 108 2.59 -3.25 10.93
CA MET A 108 1.56 -4.02 10.23
C MET A 108 1.70 -3.85 8.71
N HIS A 109 1.86 -2.61 8.26
CA HIS A 109 1.97 -2.27 6.85
C HIS A 109 3.28 -2.78 6.26
N ARG A 110 4.40 -2.59 6.96
CA ARG A 110 5.70 -3.15 6.57
C ARG A 110 5.66 -4.69 6.51
N ALA A 111 5.03 -5.36 7.46
CA ALA A 111 4.83 -6.82 7.39
C ALA A 111 4.00 -7.21 6.15
N GLY A 112 2.99 -6.40 5.80
CA GLY A 112 2.21 -6.50 4.57
C GLY A 112 3.06 -6.56 3.30
N HIS A 113 4.20 -5.87 3.26
CA HIS A 113 5.10 -5.85 2.10
C HIS A 113 6.28 -6.84 2.23
N ARG A 114 6.68 -7.18 3.46
CA ARG A 114 7.94 -7.91 3.73
C ARG A 114 7.75 -9.37 4.12
N ILE A 115 6.51 -9.82 4.29
CA ILE A 115 6.16 -11.20 4.67
C ILE A 115 5.04 -11.67 3.73
N ARG A 116 5.30 -12.74 2.96
CA ARG A 116 4.41 -13.20 1.88
C ARG A 116 2.99 -13.52 2.36
N TRP A 117 2.86 -14.09 3.56
CA TRP A 117 1.56 -14.36 4.19
C TRP A 117 0.68 -13.12 4.31
N TYR A 118 1.24 -12.00 4.81
CA TYR A 118 0.50 -10.75 4.91
C TYR A 118 0.34 -10.09 3.53
N TRP A 119 1.36 -10.19 2.68
CA TRP A 119 1.31 -9.72 1.29
C TRP A 119 0.18 -10.37 0.48
N ALA A 120 -0.12 -11.65 0.69
CA ALA A 120 -1.22 -12.31 0.00
C ALA A 120 -2.59 -11.64 0.19
N SER A 121 -2.77 -10.91 1.31
CA SER A 121 -3.90 -10.01 1.50
C SER A 121 -3.62 -8.60 1.00
N HIS A 122 -2.45 -8.06 1.31
CA HIS A 122 -2.14 -6.66 1.06
C HIS A 122 -1.95 -6.34 -0.44
N GLN A 123 -1.43 -7.27 -1.25
CA GLN A 123 -1.22 -7.09 -2.69
C GLN A 123 -2.49 -6.72 -3.46
N VAL A 124 -3.66 -7.14 -2.95
CA VAL A 124 -4.96 -6.74 -3.53
C VAL A 124 -5.03 -5.22 -3.62
N HIS A 125 -4.63 -4.50 -2.57
CA HIS A 125 -4.58 -3.03 -2.50
C HIS A 125 -3.70 -2.42 -3.59
N HIS A 126 -2.54 -3.02 -3.83
CA HIS A 126 -1.57 -2.60 -4.85
C HIS A 126 -1.90 -3.13 -6.25
N SER A 127 -2.97 -3.90 -6.44
CA SER A 127 -3.22 -4.59 -7.71
C SER A 127 -3.76 -3.69 -8.83
N GLY A 128 -4.06 -2.42 -8.54
CA GLY A 128 -4.57 -1.46 -9.54
C GLY A 128 -3.43 -0.84 -10.35
N ASN A 129 -3.50 -0.91 -11.68
CA ASN A 129 -2.48 -0.34 -12.56
C ASN A 129 -2.67 1.17 -12.84
N GLN A 130 -3.76 1.76 -12.34
CA GLN A 130 -4.00 3.21 -12.27
C GLN A 130 -4.26 3.59 -10.82
N TYR A 131 -3.76 4.76 -10.41
CA TYR A 131 -3.85 5.22 -9.04
C TYR A 131 -4.91 6.30 -8.86
N ASN A 132 -5.88 6.03 -8.00
CA ASN A 132 -7.06 6.87 -7.75
C ASN A 132 -7.72 6.43 -6.43
N LEU A 133 -8.74 7.17 -5.99
CA LEU A 133 -9.40 6.99 -4.69
C LEU A 133 -10.02 5.61 -4.53
N ALA A 134 -10.28 4.88 -5.63
CA ALA A 134 -10.78 3.51 -5.57
C ALA A 134 -9.77 2.56 -4.92
N ALA A 135 -8.47 2.88 -4.98
CA ALA A 135 -7.42 2.10 -4.34
C ALA A 135 -7.64 1.99 -2.83
N ALA A 136 -8.14 3.04 -2.17
CA ALA A 136 -8.47 3.03 -0.74
C ALA A 136 -9.47 1.90 -0.39
N PHE A 137 -10.41 1.62 -1.29
CA PHE A 137 -11.44 0.59 -1.11
C PHE A 137 -11.07 -0.78 -1.69
N ARG A 138 -9.93 -0.91 -2.37
CA ARG A 138 -9.44 -2.16 -2.94
C ARG A 138 -8.81 -3.02 -1.84
N GLN A 139 -9.63 -3.50 -0.90
CA GLN A 139 -9.17 -4.27 0.26
C GLN A 139 -9.49 -5.76 0.10
N SER A 140 -8.59 -6.62 0.59
CA SER A 140 -8.79 -8.07 0.55
C SER A 140 -9.87 -8.54 1.54
N ILE A 141 -10.48 -9.69 1.25
CA ILE A 141 -11.36 -10.42 2.16
C ILE A 141 -10.59 -11.25 3.20
N THR A 142 -9.28 -11.45 3.01
CA THR A 142 -8.43 -12.30 3.86
C THR A 142 -7.61 -11.53 4.90
N GLY A 143 -7.61 -10.19 4.91
CA GLY A 143 -6.79 -9.39 5.83
C GLY A 143 -7.06 -9.64 7.32
N LYS A 144 -8.30 -10.05 7.65
CA LYS A 144 -8.70 -10.49 8.99
C LYS A 144 -8.12 -11.87 9.35
N VAL A 145 -8.13 -12.79 8.38
CA VAL A 145 -7.62 -14.17 8.54
C VAL A 145 -6.10 -14.20 8.65
N THR A 146 -5.40 -13.28 8.00
CA THR A 146 -3.94 -13.20 8.12
C THR A 146 -3.44 -12.73 9.48
N GLY A 147 -4.34 -12.26 10.35
CA GLY A 147 -3.99 -11.86 11.72
C GLY A 147 -3.45 -10.44 11.83
N GLY A 148 -3.76 -9.55 10.89
CA GLY A 148 -3.32 -8.14 10.95
C GLY A 148 -3.72 -7.42 12.26
N PHE A 149 -4.81 -7.84 12.90
CA PHE A 149 -5.25 -7.30 14.20
C PHE A 149 -4.25 -7.56 15.34
N VAL A 150 -3.39 -8.59 15.23
CA VAL A 150 -2.40 -8.92 16.25
C VAL A 150 -1.38 -7.80 16.42
N PHE A 151 -1.10 -7.02 15.37
CA PHE A 151 -0.22 -5.85 15.47
C PHE A 151 -0.77 -4.75 16.37
N PHE A 152 -2.10 -4.63 16.49
CA PHE A 152 -2.73 -3.56 17.27
C PHE A 152 -3.02 -3.96 18.71
N ALA A 153 -3.05 -5.27 19.01
CA ALA A 153 -3.33 -5.80 20.34
C ALA A 153 -2.31 -5.37 21.43
N PRO A 154 -1.00 -5.19 21.16
CA PRO A 154 -0.06 -4.66 22.13
C PRO A 154 -0.42 -3.26 22.66
N GLN A 155 -1.16 -2.44 21.92
CA GLN A 155 -1.66 -1.16 22.44
C GLN A 155 -2.58 -1.36 23.66
N CYS A 156 -3.38 -2.43 23.67
CA CYS A 156 -4.20 -2.78 24.81
C CYS A 156 -3.36 -3.15 26.03
N LEU A 157 -2.26 -3.88 25.82
CA LEU A 157 -1.30 -4.22 26.89
C LEU A 157 -0.59 -2.98 27.44
N LEU A 158 -0.39 -1.94 26.62
CA LEU A 158 0.14 -0.63 27.01
C LEU A 158 -0.91 0.28 27.66
N GLY A 159 -2.12 -0.23 27.93
CA GLY A 159 -3.12 0.49 28.73
C GLY A 159 -4.14 1.31 27.95
N PHE A 160 -4.22 1.17 26.63
CA PHE A 160 -5.28 1.78 25.82
C PHE A 160 -6.49 0.86 25.74
N SER A 161 -7.69 1.37 25.97
CA SER A 161 -8.89 0.55 25.90
C SER A 161 -9.17 0.05 24.47
N PRO A 162 -9.74 -1.15 24.26
CA PRO A 162 -9.96 -1.71 22.92
C PRO A 162 -10.80 -0.82 21.98
N ASP A 163 -11.75 -0.07 22.53
CA ASP A 163 -12.55 0.91 21.80
C ASP A 163 -11.72 2.12 21.36
N ALA A 164 -10.82 2.63 22.21
CA ALA A 164 -9.87 3.69 21.81
C ALA A 164 -8.94 3.22 20.69
N VAL A 165 -8.47 1.96 20.76
CA VAL A 165 -7.71 1.30 19.69
C VAL A 165 -8.47 1.28 18.38
N LEU A 166 -9.73 0.86 18.41
CA LEU A 166 -10.57 0.80 17.22
C LEU A 166 -10.84 2.20 16.64
N ILE A 167 -11.11 3.19 17.50
CA ILE A 167 -11.37 4.58 17.09
C ILE A 167 -10.12 5.18 16.43
N SER A 168 -8.96 5.08 17.07
CA SER A 168 -7.70 5.63 16.55
C SER A 168 -7.31 4.99 15.22
N TYR A 169 -7.41 3.66 15.11
CA TYR A 169 -7.18 2.95 13.86
C TYR A 169 -8.17 3.38 12.77
N GLY A 170 -9.45 3.56 13.11
CA GLY A 170 -10.47 4.09 12.20
C GLY A 170 -10.13 5.49 11.68
N LEU A 171 -9.70 6.41 12.54
CA LEU A 171 -9.27 7.76 12.17
C LEU A 171 -8.05 7.73 11.24
N ASN A 172 -7.08 6.85 11.52
CA ASN A 172 -5.93 6.61 10.66
C ASN A 172 -6.35 6.14 9.25
N LEU A 173 -7.31 5.21 9.13
CA LEU A 173 -7.85 4.79 7.84
C LEU A 173 -8.64 5.88 7.11
N VAL A 174 -9.39 6.71 7.85
CA VAL A 174 -10.11 7.86 7.27
C VAL A 174 -9.13 8.86 6.68
N TYR A 175 -8.05 9.18 7.39
CA TYR A 175 -6.97 10.02 6.85
C TYR A 175 -6.41 9.44 5.56
N GLN A 176 -6.19 8.13 5.50
CA GLN A 176 -5.62 7.50 4.32
C GLN A 176 -6.52 7.56 3.08
N PHE A 177 -7.81 7.88 3.19
CA PHE A 177 -8.67 7.95 2.00
C PHE A 177 -8.17 8.97 0.97
N TRP A 178 -7.88 10.21 1.38
CA TRP A 178 -7.60 11.31 0.45
C TRP A 178 -6.21 11.26 -0.18
N ILE A 179 -5.27 10.50 0.40
CA ILE A 179 -3.92 10.34 -0.15
C ILE A 179 -3.87 9.38 -1.35
N HIS A 180 -4.94 8.63 -1.62
CA HIS A 180 -5.04 7.74 -2.79
C HIS A 180 -5.42 8.49 -4.06
N THR A 181 -4.58 9.40 -4.53
CA THR A 181 -4.84 10.12 -5.78
C THR A 181 -3.55 10.54 -6.47
N ASP A 182 -3.55 10.46 -7.79
CA ASP A 182 -2.48 11.02 -8.63
C ASP A 182 -2.76 12.47 -9.07
N MET A 183 -3.91 13.03 -8.68
CA MET A 183 -4.35 14.37 -9.10
C MET A 183 -3.76 15.51 -8.27
N VAL A 184 -3.22 15.21 -7.08
CA VAL A 184 -2.69 16.20 -6.16
C VAL A 184 -1.16 16.25 -6.29
N PRO A 185 -0.56 17.40 -6.63
CA PRO A 185 0.89 17.54 -6.73
C PRO A 185 1.55 17.47 -5.34
N LYS A 186 2.89 17.53 -5.29
CA LYS A 186 3.63 17.67 -4.03
C LYS A 186 3.15 18.90 -3.23
N LEU A 187 3.03 18.74 -1.92
CA LEU A 187 2.44 19.72 -0.98
C LEU A 187 3.50 20.53 -0.21
N GLY A 188 4.74 20.55 -0.68
CA GLY A 188 5.82 21.35 -0.10
C GLY A 188 6.21 20.87 1.30
N TRP A 189 6.02 21.69 2.33
CA TRP A 189 6.49 21.41 3.69
C TRP A 189 5.84 20.18 4.34
N MET A 190 4.68 19.75 3.85
CA MET A 190 4.01 18.53 4.33
C MET A 190 4.77 17.27 3.90
N GLU A 191 5.55 17.35 2.81
CA GLU A 191 6.27 16.21 2.27
C GLU A 191 7.32 15.70 3.25
N GLY A 192 7.24 14.40 3.55
CA GLY A 192 8.14 13.75 4.49
C GLY A 192 7.87 14.06 5.96
N VAL A 193 6.80 14.78 6.29
CA VAL A 193 6.26 14.87 7.66
C VAL A 193 4.99 14.04 7.76
N PHE A 194 4.04 14.30 6.85
CA PHE A 194 2.79 13.57 6.73
C PHE A 194 2.86 12.56 5.60
N ASN A 195 2.06 11.50 5.69
CA ASN A 195 1.77 10.71 4.50
C ASN A 195 0.90 11.58 3.58
N THR A 196 1.47 12.00 2.45
CA THR A 196 0.85 12.85 1.44
C THR A 196 0.47 12.01 0.21
N PRO A 197 -0.32 12.55 -0.74
CA PRO A 197 -0.55 11.88 -2.01
C PRO A 197 0.76 11.53 -2.75
N SER A 198 1.80 12.35 -2.61
CA SER A 198 3.11 12.11 -3.22
C SER A 198 3.86 10.93 -2.58
N ALA A 199 3.95 10.92 -1.25
CA ALA A 199 4.56 9.80 -0.52
C ALA A 199 3.80 8.47 -0.77
N HIS A 200 2.47 8.53 -0.84
CA HIS A 200 1.63 7.35 -1.05
C HIS A 200 1.64 6.87 -2.51
N ARG A 201 1.76 7.76 -3.50
CA ARG A 201 2.02 7.36 -4.90
C ARG A 201 3.30 6.54 -5.03
N VAL A 202 4.37 6.99 -4.37
CA VAL A 202 5.66 6.27 -4.32
C VAL A 202 5.48 4.89 -3.69
N HIS A 203 4.74 4.81 -2.59
CA HIS A 203 4.42 3.55 -1.95
C HIS A 203 3.69 2.56 -2.88
N HIS A 204 2.80 3.06 -3.74
CA HIS A 204 2.06 2.26 -4.72
C HIS A 204 2.79 2.00 -6.04
N ALA A 205 4.03 2.48 -6.18
CA ALA A 205 4.82 2.31 -7.37
C ALA A 205 5.43 0.91 -7.45
N ALA A 206 5.60 0.43 -8.68
CA ALA A 206 6.30 -0.80 -9.01
C ALA A 206 7.69 -0.56 -9.63
N ASN A 207 8.13 0.70 -9.64
CA ASN A 207 9.51 1.09 -9.95
C ASN A 207 10.45 0.58 -8.85
N VAL A 208 11.62 0.06 -9.22
CA VAL A 208 12.56 -0.59 -8.29
C VAL A 208 13.06 0.30 -7.16
N GLU A 209 13.24 1.60 -7.45
CA GLU A 209 13.65 2.60 -6.45
C GLU A 209 12.56 2.94 -5.42
N TYR A 210 11.32 2.51 -5.67
CA TYR A 210 10.15 2.81 -4.84
C TYR A 210 9.50 1.57 -4.20
N LEU A 211 10.01 0.37 -4.50
CA LEU A 211 9.54 -0.85 -3.83
C LEU A 211 9.90 -0.82 -2.34
N ASP A 212 9.02 -1.36 -1.50
CA ASP A 212 9.24 -1.56 -0.06
C ASP A 212 9.64 -0.28 0.70
N CYS A 213 8.87 0.80 0.54
CA CYS A 213 9.08 2.07 1.23
C CYS A 213 7.75 2.74 1.64
N ASN A 214 7.83 3.79 2.46
CA ASN A 214 6.71 4.66 2.85
C ASN A 214 5.51 3.91 3.47
N TYR A 215 5.70 3.29 4.63
CA TYR A 215 4.69 2.47 5.30
C TYR A 215 3.76 3.25 6.26
N GLY A 216 4.06 4.51 6.57
CA GLY A 216 3.32 5.35 7.51
C GLY A 216 1.86 5.54 7.11
N GLY A 217 0.95 5.57 8.09
CA GLY A 217 -0.47 5.75 7.82
C GLY A 217 -0.85 7.22 7.65
N THR A 218 -0.52 8.05 8.64
CA THR A 218 -0.78 9.50 8.60
C THR A 218 0.49 10.34 8.66
N ILE A 219 1.55 9.84 9.30
CA ILE A 219 2.86 10.51 9.40
C ILE A 219 4.00 9.64 8.90
N MET A 220 5.06 10.27 8.38
CA MET A 220 6.28 9.59 7.89
C MET A 220 7.34 9.42 8.99
N LEU A 221 7.00 9.70 10.25
CA LEU A 221 7.93 9.66 11.37
C LEU A 221 8.67 8.31 11.48
N PHE A 222 7.92 7.21 11.43
CA PHE A 222 8.49 5.87 11.56
C PHE A 222 9.24 5.43 10.31
N ASP A 223 8.82 5.86 9.12
CA ASP A 223 9.61 5.66 7.91
C ASP A 223 10.97 6.35 7.98
N ARG A 224 11.03 7.56 8.54
CA ARG A 224 12.31 8.24 8.77
C ARG A 224 13.16 7.54 9.82
N LEU A 225 12.54 7.15 10.95
CA LEU A 225 13.25 6.48 12.04
C LEU A 225 13.85 5.15 11.61
N PHE A 226 13.15 4.39 10.77
CA PHE A 226 13.54 3.06 10.32
C PHE A 226 14.16 3.03 8.91
N GLY A 227 14.41 4.20 8.31
CA GLY A 227 15.12 4.32 7.04
C GLY A 227 14.35 3.81 5.82
N THR A 228 13.01 3.87 5.85
CA THR A 228 12.12 3.44 4.75
C THR A 228 11.41 4.59 4.05
N TYR A 229 11.71 5.85 4.39
CA TYR A 229 11.17 7.01 3.69
C TYR A 229 11.86 7.21 2.34
N VAL A 230 11.07 7.32 1.26
CA VAL A 230 11.54 7.65 -0.09
C VAL A 230 10.66 8.77 -0.66
N GLU A 231 11.29 9.85 -1.12
CA GLU A 231 10.60 10.95 -1.81
C GLU A 231 10.26 10.58 -3.26
N GLU A 232 9.13 11.09 -3.76
CA GLU A 232 8.81 11.08 -5.19
C GLU A 232 9.88 11.90 -5.93
N LYS A 233 10.68 11.28 -6.80
CA LYS A 233 11.72 11.98 -7.56
C LYS A 233 11.13 12.67 -8.78
N ASP A 234 11.51 13.93 -8.98
CA ASP A 234 11.09 14.68 -10.16
C ASP A 234 11.63 14.03 -11.44
N GLY A 235 10.81 13.98 -12.48
CA GLY A 235 11.19 13.42 -13.78
C GLY A 235 11.21 11.89 -13.85
N VAL A 236 10.87 11.17 -12.77
CA VAL A 236 10.70 9.71 -12.78
C VAL A 236 9.22 9.37 -12.95
N PRO A 237 8.78 8.82 -14.10
CA PRO A 237 7.41 8.36 -14.26
C PRO A 237 7.11 7.19 -13.33
N ILE A 238 6.03 7.31 -12.54
CA ILE A 238 5.57 6.23 -11.67
C ILE A 238 4.76 5.23 -12.49
N ARG A 239 5.15 3.95 -12.40
CA ARG A 239 4.32 2.83 -12.83
C ARG A 239 3.61 2.25 -11.61
N TYR A 240 2.29 2.36 -11.56
CA TYR A 240 1.50 1.77 -10.50
C TYR A 240 1.23 0.27 -10.74
N GLY A 241 0.81 -0.41 -9.68
CA GLY A 241 0.43 -1.80 -9.73
C GLY A 241 1.44 -2.70 -9.01
N LEU A 242 1.35 -4.00 -9.27
CA LEU A 242 2.34 -4.96 -8.78
C LEU A 242 3.59 -4.94 -9.69
N VAL A 243 4.70 -5.49 -9.19
CA VAL A 243 5.88 -5.75 -10.03
C VAL A 243 5.47 -6.60 -11.25
N LYS A 244 4.76 -7.70 -11.02
CA LYS A 244 4.07 -8.46 -12.06
C LYS A 244 2.63 -7.98 -12.19
N SER A 245 2.35 -7.16 -13.20
CA SER A 245 1.06 -6.50 -13.39
C SER A 245 -0.13 -7.46 -13.32
N GLN A 246 -1.18 -7.06 -12.59
CA GLN A 246 -2.44 -7.78 -12.54
C GLN A 246 -3.35 -7.28 -13.66
N THR A 247 -3.70 -8.14 -14.61
CA THR A 247 -4.50 -7.78 -15.80
C THR A 247 -5.93 -8.35 -15.77
N SER A 248 -6.24 -9.23 -14.81
CA SER A 248 -7.57 -9.82 -14.68
C SER A 248 -8.56 -8.84 -14.06
N ASN A 249 -9.74 -8.76 -14.67
CA ASN A 249 -10.88 -8.04 -14.11
C ASN A 249 -11.79 -8.94 -13.24
N ASN A 250 -11.43 -10.21 -13.04
CA ASN A 250 -12.17 -11.10 -12.15
C ASN A 250 -11.81 -10.82 -10.68
N ALA A 251 -12.76 -10.29 -9.92
CA ALA A 251 -12.57 -9.93 -8.52
C ALA A 251 -12.08 -11.09 -7.63
N LEU A 252 -12.62 -12.31 -7.82
CA LEU A 252 -12.19 -13.47 -7.04
C LEU A 252 -10.75 -13.87 -7.40
N TRP A 253 -10.37 -13.77 -8.66
CA TRP A 253 -8.98 -14.04 -9.06
C TRP A 253 -8.03 -13.02 -8.43
N VAL A 254 -8.35 -11.72 -8.47
CA VAL A 254 -7.53 -10.67 -7.83
C VAL A 254 -7.36 -10.96 -6.32
N LEU A 255 -8.43 -11.40 -5.65
CA LEU A 255 -8.44 -11.73 -4.22
C LEU A 255 -7.62 -13.00 -3.88
N LEU A 256 -7.57 -13.99 -4.78
CA LEU A 256 -7.09 -15.34 -4.46
C LEU A 256 -5.82 -15.76 -5.20
N ALA A 257 -5.37 -15.02 -6.22
CA ALA A 257 -4.24 -15.43 -7.05
C ALA A 257 -2.95 -15.71 -6.24
N GLU A 258 -2.61 -14.84 -5.29
CA GLU A 258 -1.41 -15.03 -4.45
C GLU A 258 -1.58 -16.22 -3.48
N TRP A 259 -2.78 -16.44 -2.95
CA TRP A 259 -3.08 -17.63 -2.14
C TRP A 259 -2.93 -18.93 -2.94
N VAL A 260 -3.40 -18.94 -4.19
CA VAL A 260 -3.20 -20.06 -5.12
C VAL A 260 -1.72 -20.26 -5.42
N ALA A 261 -0.94 -19.18 -5.59
CA ALA A 261 0.51 -19.27 -5.79
C ALA A 261 1.22 -19.88 -4.57
N ILE A 262 0.93 -19.41 -3.36
CA ILE A 262 1.42 -20.00 -2.10
C ILE A 262 1.07 -21.49 -2.04
N GLY A 263 -0.19 -21.87 -2.29
CA GLY A 263 -0.61 -23.26 -2.27
C GLY A 263 0.15 -24.14 -3.27
N ARG A 264 0.37 -23.64 -4.50
CA ARG A 264 1.17 -24.34 -5.52
C ARG A 264 2.62 -24.53 -5.10
N ASP A 265 3.21 -23.55 -4.43
CA ASP A 265 4.59 -23.65 -3.94
C ASP A 265 4.69 -24.66 -2.80
N LEU A 266 3.76 -24.61 -1.84
CA LEU A 266 3.70 -25.55 -0.71
C LEU A 266 3.51 -27.00 -1.16
N LEU A 267 2.69 -27.25 -2.17
CA LEU A 267 2.48 -28.60 -2.72
C LEU A 267 3.73 -29.21 -3.37
N LYS A 268 4.68 -28.39 -3.83
CA LYS A 268 5.93 -28.86 -4.46
C LYS A 268 7.04 -29.12 -3.45
N VAL A 269 6.91 -28.60 -2.24
CA VAL A 269 7.99 -28.60 -1.24
C VAL A 269 7.95 -29.86 -0.40
N ARG A 270 9.12 -30.48 -0.22
CA ARG A 270 9.32 -31.60 0.70
C ARG A 270 9.99 -31.21 2.01
N ASN A 271 10.65 -30.04 2.05
CA ASN A 271 11.38 -29.55 3.23
C ASN A 271 10.50 -28.55 4.01
N PRO A 272 10.17 -28.79 5.29
CA PRO A 272 9.35 -27.88 6.09
C PRO A 272 9.96 -26.47 6.23
N LEU A 273 11.29 -26.34 6.23
CA LEU A 273 11.95 -25.03 6.27
C LEU A 273 11.68 -24.21 5.00
N HIS A 274 11.59 -24.87 3.84
CA HIS A 274 11.22 -24.19 2.61
C HIS A 274 9.74 -23.80 2.61
N ALA A 275 8.87 -24.61 3.21
CA ALA A 275 7.46 -24.26 3.38
C ALA A 275 7.31 -23.01 4.26
N PHE A 276 8.07 -22.94 5.36
CA PHE A 276 8.14 -21.76 6.20
C PHE A 276 8.64 -20.54 5.43
N GLY A 277 9.71 -20.68 4.64
CA GLY A 277 10.24 -19.60 3.80
C GLY A 277 9.22 -19.09 2.77
N TYR A 278 8.44 -19.97 2.14
CA TYR A 278 7.39 -19.54 1.22
C TYR A 278 6.23 -18.82 1.92
N LEU A 279 5.94 -19.13 3.18
CA LEU A 279 4.87 -18.47 3.94
C LEU A 279 5.33 -17.14 4.54
N PHE A 280 6.51 -17.13 5.16
CA PHE A 280 6.93 -16.04 6.04
C PHE A 280 8.16 -15.28 5.57
N GLY A 281 8.81 -15.72 4.47
CA GLY A 281 9.82 -14.94 3.79
C GLY A 281 9.22 -13.75 3.01
N PRO A 282 10.07 -12.88 2.46
CA PRO A 282 9.61 -11.77 1.62
C PRO A 282 8.90 -12.27 0.35
N PRO A 283 7.97 -11.49 -0.23
CA PRO A 283 7.41 -11.79 -1.54
C PRO A 283 8.50 -12.06 -2.57
N GLY A 284 8.31 -13.10 -3.38
CA GLY A 284 9.32 -13.55 -4.34
C GLY A 284 10.42 -14.43 -3.74
N TRP A 285 10.42 -14.73 -2.44
CA TRP A 285 11.36 -15.70 -1.85
C TRP A 285 11.17 -17.10 -2.46
N ALA A 286 12.28 -17.75 -2.79
CA ALA A 286 12.32 -19.17 -3.12
C ALA A 286 13.65 -19.80 -2.64
N PRO A 287 13.68 -21.12 -2.39
CA PRO A 287 14.89 -21.80 -1.92
C PRO A 287 16.09 -21.61 -2.85
N ASN A 288 17.29 -21.60 -2.27
CA ASN A 288 18.57 -21.48 -2.98
C ASN A 288 18.71 -20.19 -3.81
N GLY A 289 18.03 -19.11 -3.42
CA GLY A 289 18.13 -17.81 -4.09
C GLY A 289 17.53 -17.78 -5.50
N ARG A 290 16.69 -18.77 -5.87
CA ARG A 290 16.05 -18.84 -7.20
C ARG A 290 14.88 -17.88 -7.36
N GLY A 291 14.44 -17.27 -6.27
CA GLY A 291 13.33 -16.33 -6.25
C GLY A 291 13.77 -14.91 -6.58
N LEU A 292 12.82 -14.04 -6.85
CA LEU A 292 13.04 -12.64 -7.18
C LEU A 292 12.36 -11.75 -6.13
N THR A 293 13.04 -11.57 -5.00
CA THR A 293 12.61 -10.61 -3.96
C THR A 293 12.90 -9.18 -4.41
N THR A 294 12.40 -8.18 -3.69
CA THR A 294 12.75 -6.78 -3.94
C THR A 294 14.26 -6.53 -3.94
N GLU A 295 15.00 -7.12 -3.00
CA GLU A 295 16.46 -7.02 -2.95
C GLU A 295 17.12 -7.66 -4.17
N GLY A 296 16.73 -8.89 -4.52
CA GLY A 296 17.28 -9.57 -5.71
C GLY A 296 16.93 -8.82 -7.00
N LEU A 297 15.76 -8.18 -7.05
CA LEU A 297 15.36 -7.33 -8.17
C LEU A 297 16.20 -6.07 -8.28
N ARG A 298 16.52 -5.42 -7.15
CA ARG A 298 17.45 -4.26 -7.12
C ARG A 298 18.83 -4.67 -7.62
N GLU A 299 19.37 -5.79 -7.14
CA GLU A 299 20.67 -6.33 -7.60
C GLU A 299 20.67 -6.58 -9.10
N LYS A 300 19.64 -7.27 -9.62
CA LYS A 300 19.49 -7.54 -11.06
C LYS A 300 19.36 -6.26 -11.89
N MET A 301 18.63 -5.25 -11.40
CA MET A 301 18.53 -3.97 -12.11
C MET A 301 19.85 -3.21 -12.12
N VAL A 302 20.65 -3.27 -11.05
CA VAL A 302 22.01 -2.72 -11.03
C VAL A 302 22.90 -3.42 -12.04
N GLU A 303 22.85 -4.75 -12.12
CA GLU A 303 23.60 -5.52 -13.13
C GLU A 303 23.21 -5.12 -14.57
N LEU A 304 21.92 -4.88 -14.82
CA LEU A 304 21.40 -4.59 -16.16
C LEU A 304 21.57 -3.13 -16.60
N THR A 305 21.44 -2.18 -15.68
CA THR A 305 21.31 -0.75 -16.00
C THR A 305 22.34 0.13 -15.29
N GLY A 306 23.13 -0.44 -14.37
CA GLY A 306 24.04 0.30 -13.49
C GLY A 306 23.36 0.95 -12.29
N GLN A 307 22.02 0.86 -12.16
CA GLN A 307 21.26 1.49 -11.07
C GLN A 307 20.11 0.60 -10.58
N ALA A 308 19.75 0.71 -9.31
CA ALA A 308 18.57 0.06 -8.74
C ALA A 308 17.31 0.90 -8.99
N ALA A 309 17.00 1.19 -10.25
CA ALA A 309 15.95 2.12 -10.64
C ALA A 309 15.20 1.69 -11.91
N GLY A 310 14.02 2.26 -12.10
CA GLY A 310 13.16 2.04 -13.26
C GLY A 310 12.21 0.86 -13.11
N VAL A 311 11.49 0.62 -14.20
CA VAL A 311 10.52 -0.47 -14.35
C VAL A 311 11.29 -1.74 -14.73
N PRO A 312 11.20 -2.84 -13.94
CA PRO A 312 11.84 -4.08 -14.34
C PRO A 312 11.26 -4.62 -15.65
N PRO A 313 12.09 -5.15 -16.56
CA PRO A 313 11.62 -5.78 -17.79
C PRO A 313 10.78 -7.04 -17.52
N GLU A 314 9.75 -7.28 -18.32
CA GLU A 314 8.86 -8.44 -18.15
C GLU A 314 9.60 -9.78 -18.19
N TRP A 315 10.57 -9.93 -19.10
CA TRP A 315 11.37 -11.16 -19.21
C TRP A 315 12.14 -11.47 -17.93
N LEU A 316 12.61 -10.45 -17.18
CA LEU A 316 13.31 -10.65 -15.91
C LEU A 316 12.32 -11.15 -14.84
N ILE A 317 11.14 -10.53 -14.78
CA ILE A 317 10.08 -10.86 -13.81
C ILE A 317 9.55 -12.28 -14.07
N ASP A 318 9.42 -12.67 -15.32
CA ASP A 318 8.94 -13.99 -15.73
C ASP A 318 10.03 -15.08 -15.73
N GLY A 319 11.27 -14.73 -15.36
CA GLY A 319 12.39 -15.66 -15.31
C GLY A 319 12.81 -16.19 -16.69
N GLN A 320 12.51 -15.43 -17.75
CA GLN A 320 12.91 -15.73 -19.12
C GLN A 320 14.34 -15.23 -19.38
N PRO A 321 15.11 -15.86 -20.29
CA PRO A 321 16.41 -15.36 -20.69
C PRO A 321 16.28 -13.95 -21.27
N GLY A 322 17.20 -13.06 -20.89
CA GLY A 322 17.26 -11.70 -21.42
C GLY A 322 17.61 -11.67 -22.91
N PRO A 323 17.39 -10.53 -23.57
CA PRO A 323 17.82 -10.34 -24.96
C PRO A 323 19.32 -10.56 -25.10
N SER A 324 19.77 -11.08 -26.25
CA SER A 324 21.20 -11.19 -26.56
C SER A 324 21.87 -9.81 -26.48
N ALA A 325 23.14 -9.77 -26.07
CA ALA A 325 23.90 -8.54 -25.82
C ALA A 325 23.91 -7.54 -26.99
N GLU A 326 23.60 -7.98 -28.21
CA GLU A 326 23.49 -7.15 -29.42
C GLU A 326 22.20 -6.30 -29.49
N MET A 327 21.19 -6.56 -28.65
CA MET A 327 19.89 -5.85 -28.69
C MET A 327 19.67 -4.85 -27.55
N VAL A 328 20.60 -4.72 -26.60
CA VAL A 328 20.46 -3.77 -25.49
C VAL A 328 20.99 -2.41 -25.93
N ALA A 329 20.11 -1.55 -26.46
CA ALA A 329 20.45 -0.14 -26.63
C ALA A 329 20.72 0.49 -25.26
N PRO A 330 21.79 1.30 -25.09
CA PRO A 330 22.07 1.95 -23.82
C PRO A 330 20.90 2.88 -23.44
N VAL A 331 20.43 2.76 -22.20
CA VAL A 331 19.45 3.67 -21.61
C VAL A 331 20.03 5.10 -21.68
N PRO A 332 19.28 6.11 -22.15
CA PRO A 332 19.80 7.46 -22.20
C PRO A 332 20.09 7.94 -20.78
N THR A 333 21.36 8.20 -20.49
CA THR A 333 21.78 8.94 -19.29
C THR A 333 21.09 10.30 -19.31
N VAL A 334 20.17 10.53 -18.38
CA VAL A 334 19.64 11.88 -18.11
C VAL A 334 20.80 12.71 -17.57
N GLN A 335 21.41 13.53 -18.42
CA GLN A 335 22.35 14.54 -17.97
C GLN A 335 21.60 15.54 -17.11
N VAL A 336 21.82 15.50 -15.80
CA VAL A 336 21.44 16.57 -14.89
C VAL A 336 22.23 17.81 -15.31
N ARG A 337 21.60 18.72 -16.07
CA ARG A 337 22.13 20.07 -16.28
C ARG A 337 22.21 20.74 -14.92
N ARG A 338 23.42 20.81 -14.35
CA ARG A 338 23.72 21.77 -13.29
C ARG A 338 23.53 23.16 -13.88
N HIS A 339 22.41 23.82 -13.57
CA HIS A 339 22.32 25.27 -13.68
C HIS A 339 23.22 25.87 -12.58
N VAL A 340 24.48 26.08 -12.92
CA VAL A 340 25.32 27.04 -12.20
C VAL A 340 24.93 28.39 -12.76
N GLY A 341 24.23 29.18 -11.94
CA GLY A 341 23.86 30.56 -12.28
C GLY A 341 25.12 31.40 -12.45
N ALA A 342 25.37 31.81 -13.69
CA ALA A 342 26.20 32.95 -14.02
C ALA A 342 25.28 33.91 -14.76
N ASP A 343 24.68 34.84 -14.01
CA ASP A 343 24.02 36.05 -14.52
C ASP A 343 23.85 37.04 -13.37
N VAL A 344 24.99 37.59 -12.92
CA VAL A 344 25.03 38.83 -12.14
C VAL A 344 26.19 39.67 -12.68
N GLU A 345 26.11 40.11 -13.94
CA GLU A 345 27.05 41.14 -14.43
C GLU A 345 26.57 41.97 -15.63
N ASP A 346 25.26 42.17 -15.83
CA ASP A 346 24.76 43.05 -16.92
C ASP A 346 23.62 43.99 -16.51
N ALA A 347 23.76 44.62 -15.34
CA ALA A 347 22.83 45.65 -14.85
C ALA A 347 23.53 46.89 -14.25
N ARG A 348 24.73 47.25 -14.73
CA ARG A 348 25.46 48.46 -14.27
C ARG A 348 26.00 49.37 -15.38
N MET A 349 25.48 49.27 -16.60
CA MET A 349 25.74 50.24 -17.67
C MET A 349 24.43 50.65 -18.34
N ARG A 350 23.58 51.38 -17.61
CA ARG A 350 22.48 52.26 -18.07
C ARG A 350 21.67 52.75 -16.85
N ALA A 351 22.22 53.73 -16.15
CA ALA A 351 21.51 54.69 -15.30
C ALA A 351 22.42 55.89 -15.06
#